data_AF-A0A1V6MX35-F1
#
_entry.id   AF-A0A1V6MX35-F1
#
_cell.length_a   1.000
_cell.length_b   1.000
_cell.length_c   1.000
_cell.angle_alpha   90.00
_cell.angle_beta   90.00
_cell.angle_gamma   90.00
#
_symmetry.space_group_name_H-M   'P 1'
#
loop_
_entity.id
_entity.type
_entity.pdbx_description
1 polymer ?
#
loop_
_entity_poly.entity_id
_entity_poly.type
_entity_poly.pdbx_seq_one_letter_code
_entity_poly.pdbx_strand_id
1 'polypeptide(L)'
;MCFVGPEESVGPRAGGPRRTGLSTLPVTVLASVVWRTESTRGRAHVRLDALAGPEGGLSYGSPPPCAHPPGTLPCDVHLWADPGVTYRRGLAECADVLVSRTPSPPAGARSRVAHLLVRHPGCLTAAVPEPGRGCWVGVRGGSGGIRYARPETGEFTDRAAPLLVASLVHAWVAAGRAPAALRSIGPADA
;
A
#
# COMPACT_ATOMS: atom_id res chain seq x y z
N MET A 1 4.76 6.00 2.94
CA MET A 1 3.32 6.31 3.10
C MET A 1 3.16 7.23 4.29
N CYS A 2 2.30 8.22 4.14
CA CYS A 2 2.08 9.29 5.08
C CYS A 2 0.58 9.41 5.36
N PHE A 3 0.19 9.66 6.59
CA PHE A 3 -1.22 9.88 6.92
C PHE A 3 -1.44 11.33 7.35
N VAL A 4 -2.54 11.90 6.88
CA VAL A 4 -3.04 13.19 7.34
C VAL A 4 -4.23 12.89 8.25
N GLY A 5 -4.26 13.55 9.42
CA GLY A 5 -5.38 13.47 10.36
C GLY A 5 -6.71 13.93 9.74
N PRO A 6 -7.82 13.88 10.48
CA PRO A 6 -9.11 14.39 9.99
C PRO A 6 -8.92 15.83 9.50
N GLU A 7 -9.19 16.08 8.21
CA GLU A 7 -8.95 17.38 7.58
C GLU A 7 -9.92 18.46 8.12
N GLU A 8 -9.36 19.56 8.61
CA GLU A 8 -9.80 20.89 8.20
C GLU A 8 -9.01 21.27 6.94
N SER A 9 -9.72 21.59 5.88
CA SER A 9 -9.26 21.69 4.49
C SER A 9 -8.40 22.93 4.21
N VAL A 10 -7.21 22.75 3.64
CA VAL A 10 -6.46 23.80 2.91
C VAL A 10 -5.77 23.17 1.68
N GLY A 11 -6.17 23.60 0.48
CA GLY A 11 -5.62 23.08 -0.79
C GLY A 11 -4.52 23.95 -1.41
N PRO A 12 -3.72 23.41 -2.34
CA PRO A 12 -3.07 24.23 -3.36
C PRO A 12 -3.23 23.71 -4.80
N ARG A 13 -3.00 24.66 -5.73
CA ARG A 13 -3.21 24.64 -7.19
C ARG A 13 -2.14 23.89 -7.99
N ALA A 14 -2.56 23.45 -9.19
CA ALA A 14 -1.78 22.79 -10.24
C ALA A 14 -0.83 23.71 -11.03
N GLY A 15 0.26 23.13 -11.57
CA GLY A 15 1.16 23.74 -12.57
C GLY A 15 1.63 22.69 -13.60
N GLY A 16 1.50 23.02 -14.88
CA GLY A 16 1.70 22.11 -16.03
C GLY A 16 3.16 21.90 -16.50
N PRO A 17 3.37 21.16 -17.61
CA PRO A 17 4.63 20.45 -17.88
C PRO A 17 5.60 21.21 -18.79
N ARG A 18 6.91 20.91 -18.63
CA ARG A 18 7.94 21.09 -19.66
C ARG A 18 8.68 19.77 -19.87
N ARG A 19 8.81 19.36 -21.13
CA ARG A 19 9.55 18.17 -21.60
C ARG A 19 10.92 18.58 -22.12
N THR A 20 11.99 17.92 -21.66
CA THR A 20 13.22 17.65 -22.42
C THR A 20 14.01 16.50 -21.76
N GLY A 21 14.49 15.55 -22.57
CA GLY A 21 15.48 14.52 -22.21
C GLY A 21 14.94 13.20 -21.66
N LEU A 22 15.06 12.11 -22.44
CA LEU A 22 14.85 10.73 -21.96
C LEU A 22 16.03 10.31 -21.09
N SER A 23 16.05 10.81 -19.86
CA SER A 23 16.75 10.15 -18.75
C SER A 23 15.77 9.14 -18.16
N THR A 24 16.19 7.89 -17.98
CA THR A 24 15.44 6.81 -17.31
C THR A 24 15.40 7.09 -15.81
N LEU A 25 14.87 8.26 -15.42
CA LEU A 25 14.71 8.63 -14.03
C LEU A 25 13.76 7.64 -13.36
N PRO A 26 13.99 7.28 -12.09
CA PRO A 26 13.06 6.47 -11.34
C PRO A 26 11.69 7.14 -11.36
N VAL A 27 10.69 6.43 -11.88
CA VAL A 27 9.31 6.92 -11.92
C VAL A 27 8.81 6.97 -10.48
N THR A 28 8.60 8.18 -9.98
CA THR A 28 7.95 8.44 -8.70
C THR A 28 6.47 8.67 -8.95
N VAL A 29 5.61 7.90 -8.30
CA VAL A 29 4.15 8.09 -8.35
C VAL A 29 3.67 8.60 -7.00
N LEU A 30 2.92 9.70 -7.01
CA LEU A 30 2.20 10.21 -5.85
C LEU A 30 0.72 9.88 -5.99
N ALA A 31 0.13 9.31 -4.95
CA ALA A 31 -1.27 8.98 -4.87
C ALA A 31 -1.85 9.40 -3.52
N SER A 32 -3.15 9.63 -3.47
CA SER A 32 -3.89 9.91 -2.23
C SER A 32 -5.03 8.91 -2.09
N VAL A 33 -5.24 8.42 -0.87
CA VAL A 33 -6.36 7.54 -0.52
C VAL A 33 -7.09 8.09 0.69
N VAL A 34 -8.40 7.89 0.73
CA VAL A 34 -9.22 8.15 1.91
C VAL A 34 -9.47 6.83 2.60
N TRP A 35 -9.39 6.84 3.93
CA TRP A 35 -9.68 5.69 4.77
C TRP A 35 -10.76 6.03 5.78
N ARG A 36 -11.48 5.00 6.23
CA ARG A 36 -12.55 5.13 7.20
C ARG A 36 -12.54 3.98 8.20
N THR A 37 -12.94 4.30 9.41
CA THR A 37 -13.30 3.38 10.50
C THR A 37 -14.75 3.66 10.93
N GLU A 38 -15.27 2.95 11.93
CA GLU A 38 -16.60 3.24 12.50
C GLU A 38 -16.78 4.70 12.95
N SER A 39 -15.75 5.31 13.53
CA SER A 39 -15.86 6.60 14.21
C SER A 39 -15.01 7.72 13.60
N THR A 40 -14.11 7.39 12.67
CA THR A 40 -13.17 8.36 12.10
C THR A 40 -12.93 8.10 10.62
N ARG A 41 -12.62 9.17 9.89
CA ARG A 41 -12.11 9.14 8.52
C ARG A 41 -10.85 9.99 8.43
N GLY A 42 -10.01 9.70 7.44
CA GLY A 42 -8.82 10.50 7.18
C GLY A 42 -8.27 10.26 5.79
N ARG A 43 -7.18 10.95 5.48
CA ARG A 43 -6.48 10.87 4.19
C ARG A 43 -5.10 10.26 4.41
N ALA A 44 -4.59 9.54 3.43
CA ALA A 44 -3.20 9.12 3.38
C ALA A 44 -2.60 9.45 2.01
N HIS A 45 -1.36 9.91 2.00
CA HIS A 45 -0.56 10.13 0.81
C HIS A 45 0.45 9.00 0.65
N VAL A 46 0.56 8.49 -0.56
CA VAL A 46 1.43 7.37 -0.90
C VAL A 46 2.39 7.83 -1.96
N ARG A 47 3.69 7.78 -1.65
CA ARG A 47 4.75 7.86 -2.64
C ARG A 47 5.20 6.45 -2.98
N LEU A 48 5.20 6.14 -4.26
CA LEU A 48 5.71 4.89 -4.80
C LEU A 48 6.97 5.22 -5.60
N ASP A 49 8.10 4.75 -5.10
CA ASP A 49 9.40 4.92 -5.73
C ASP A 49 9.79 3.61 -6.42
N ALA A 50 10.10 3.65 -7.71
CA ALA A 50 10.61 2.49 -8.41
C ALA A 50 12.03 2.16 -7.93
N LEU A 51 12.25 0.90 -7.50
CA LEU A 51 13.61 0.39 -7.34
C LEU A 51 14.27 0.26 -8.73
N ALA A 52 15.35 1.01 -8.93
CA ALA A 52 16.25 0.85 -10.07
C ALA A 52 16.95 -0.53 -10.03
N GLY A 53 17.22 -1.13 -11.19
CA GLY A 53 18.03 -2.35 -11.34
C GLY A 53 18.41 -2.56 -12.82
N PRO A 54 19.39 -3.41 -13.20
CA PRO A 54 20.09 -4.47 -12.44
C PRO A 54 21.64 -4.39 -12.42
N GLU A 55 22.31 -3.34 -12.91
CA GLU A 55 23.77 -3.38 -13.18
C GLU A 55 24.73 -3.00 -12.03
N GLY A 56 24.25 -2.77 -10.79
CA GLY A 56 25.14 -2.29 -9.72
C GLY A 56 24.70 -2.58 -8.29
N GLY A 57 23.84 -3.58 -8.11
CA GLY A 57 23.21 -3.86 -6.82
C GLY A 57 21.97 -3.01 -6.56
N LEU A 58 21.15 -3.46 -5.60
CA LEU A 58 19.98 -2.72 -5.12
C LEU A 58 20.46 -1.55 -4.25
N SER A 59 20.87 -0.45 -4.88
CA SER A 59 21.13 0.79 -4.15
C SER A 59 19.85 1.60 -4.12
N TYR A 60 19.16 1.57 -2.97
CA TYR A 60 18.16 2.57 -2.65
C TYR A 60 18.84 3.58 -1.73
N GLY A 61 19.02 4.82 -2.20
CA GLY A 61 19.41 5.91 -1.32
C GLY A 61 18.39 6.08 -0.21
N SER A 62 18.77 6.69 0.92
CA SER A 62 17.81 6.96 1.99
C SER A 62 16.56 7.63 1.42
N PRO A 63 15.35 7.10 1.70
CA PRO A 63 14.12 7.71 1.20
C PRO A 63 14.10 9.17 1.63
N PRO A 64 13.73 10.12 0.75
CA PRO A 64 13.58 11.50 1.16
C PRO A 64 12.65 11.58 2.37
N PRO A 65 12.96 12.41 3.38
CA PRO A 65 12.11 12.58 4.54
C PRO A 65 10.71 12.97 4.09
N CYS A 66 9.72 12.55 4.87
CA CYS A 66 8.34 12.92 4.60
C CYS A 66 8.18 14.45 4.62
N ALA A 67 7.62 15.00 3.55
CA ALA A 67 7.47 16.45 3.38
C ALA A 67 6.28 17.05 4.17
N HIS A 68 5.71 16.35 5.16
CA HIS A 68 4.56 16.83 5.91
C HIS A 68 4.92 17.10 7.39
N PRO A 69 4.23 18.05 8.05
CA PRO A 69 4.38 18.27 9.48
C PRO A 69 4.07 16.99 10.28
N PRO A 70 4.65 16.80 11.48
CA PRO A 70 4.35 15.65 12.34
C PRO A 70 2.84 15.50 12.54
N GLY A 71 2.28 14.38 12.08
CA GLY A 71 0.86 14.03 12.23
C GLY A 71 0.64 12.99 13.33
N THR A 72 -0.62 12.65 13.61
CA THR A 72 -1.00 11.59 14.58
C THR A 72 -0.68 10.17 14.11
N LEU A 73 -0.21 10.02 12.88
CA LEU A 73 0.09 8.74 12.26
C LEU A 73 1.49 8.83 11.62
N PRO A 74 2.39 7.88 11.96
CA PRO A 74 3.78 7.95 11.56
C PRO A 74 3.95 7.79 10.05
N CYS A 75 5.05 8.32 9.54
CA CYS A 75 5.55 7.93 8.24
C CYS A 75 5.98 6.47 8.25
N ASP A 76 5.44 5.71 7.32
CA ASP A 76 5.75 4.30 7.14
C ASP A 76 6.43 4.10 5.78
N VAL A 77 7.70 3.74 5.79
CA VAL A 77 8.43 3.36 4.58
C VAL A 77 8.59 1.85 4.58
N HIS A 78 8.17 1.22 3.49
CA HIS A 78 8.18 -0.23 3.35
C HIS A 78 8.47 -0.63 1.91
N LEU A 79 9.09 -1.80 1.75
CA LEU A 79 9.31 -2.45 0.48
C LEU A 79 8.06 -3.24 0.08
N TRP A 80 7.60 -3.04 -1.15
CA TRP A 80 6.56 -3.88 -1.74
C TRP A 80 7.08 -4.67 -2.93
N ALA A 81 6.51 -5.87 -3.15
CA ALA A 81 6.81 -6.68 -4.32
C ALA A 81 5.56 -7.43 -4.84
N ASP A 82 5.56 -7.73 -6.14
CA ASP A 82 4.64 -8.71 -6.73
C ASP A 82 5.35 -10.07 -6.80
N PRO A 83 4.90 -11.09 -6.03
CA PRO A 83 5.53 -12.41 -6.02
C PRO A 83 5.37 -13.16 -7.36
N GLY A 84 4.47 -12.72 -8.26
CA GLY A 84 4.32 -13.27 -9.60
C GLY A 84 5.39 -12.82 -10.60
N VAL A 85 6.25 -11.85 -10.25
CA VAL A 85 7.28 -11.31 -11.14
C VAL A 85 8.59 -12.07 -10.96
N THR A 86 8.87 -12.99 -11.89
CA THR A 86 9.99 -13.94 -11.81
C THR A 86 11.37 -13.29 -11.78
N TYR A 87 11.61 -12.24 -12.57
CA TYR A 87 12.90 -11.54 -12.61
C TYR A 87 13.22 -10.72 -11.35
N ARG A 88 12.29 -10.66 -10.38
CA ARG A 88 12.44 -9.96 -9.10
C ARG A 88 12.16 -10.87 -7.90
N ARG A 89 12.31 -12.20 -8.05
CA ARG A 89 12.00 -13.17 -7.00
C ARG A 89 12.68 -12.86 -5.65
N GLY A 90 13.93 -12.41 -5.67
CA GLY A 90 14.65 -12.02 -4.44
C GLY A 90 14.01 -10.85 -3.68
N LEU A 91 13.33 -9.93 -4.36
CA LEU A 91 12.64 -8.81 -3.70
C LEU A 91 11.42 -9.28 -2.90
N ALA A 92 10.73 -10.33 -3.35
CA ALA A 92 9.58 -10.86 -2.62
C ALA A 92 9.98 -11.45 -1.26
N GLU A 93 11.21 -11.96 -1.12
CA GLU A 93 11.70 -12.51 0.15
C GLU A 93 12.06 -11.42 1.17
N CYS A 94 12.39 -10.21 0.69
CA CYS A 94 12.75 -9.06 1.51
C CYS A 94 11.62 -8.05 1.67
N ALA A 95 10.48 -8.24 1.00
CA ALA A 95 9.40 -7.27 1.01
C ALA A 95 8.65 -7.28 2.34
N ASP A 96 8.24 -6.10 2.81
CA ASP A 96 7.29 -5.98 3.92
C ASP A 96 5.86 -6.27 3.45
N VAL A 97 5.57 -5.88 2.19
CA VAL A 97 4.24 -5.95 1.58
C VAL A 97 4.27 -6.74 0.28
N LEU A 98 3.47 -7.80 0.18
CA LEU A 98 3.24 -8.52 -1.07
C LEU A 98 1.93 -8.11 -1.73
N VAL A 99 1.95 -7.84 -3.03
CA VAL A 99 0.74 -7.48 -3.79
C VAL A 99 0.66 -8.34 -5.03
N SER A 100 -0.27 -9.29 -5.04
CA SER A 100 -0.55 -10.06 -6.25
C SER A 100 -1.23 -9.15 -7.28
N ARG A 101 -0.68 -9.04 -8.49
CA ARG A 101 -1.39 -8.37 -9.58
C ARG A 101 -2.48 -9.23 -10.21
N THR A 102 -2.39 -10.56 -10.04
CA THR A 102 -3.41 -11.49 -10.54
C THR A 102 -4.59 -11.56 -9.57
N PRO A 103 -5.82 -11.21 -10.01
CA PRO A 103 -7.01 -11.40 -9.21
C PRO A 103 -7.23 -12.87 -8.87
N SER A 104 -7.90 -13.14 -7.75
CA SER A 104 -8.35 -14.48 -7.38
C SER A 104 -9.85 -14.51 -7.16
N PRO A 105 -10.54 -15.61 -7.50
CA PRO A 105 -11.96 -15.75 -7.24
C PRO A 105 -12.31 -15.55 -5.75
N PRO A 106 -13.54 -15.16 -5.41
CA PRO A 106 -13.93 -14.87 -4.03
C PRO A 106 -13.64 -15.97 -3.02
N ALA A 107 -13.84 -17.24 -3.42
CA ALA A 107 -13.54 -18.39 -2.57
C ALA A 107 -12.03 -18.61 -2.32
N GLY A 108 -11.16 -18.05 -3.17
CA GLY A 108 -9.71 -18.30 -3.17
C GLY A 108 -8.84 -17.13 -2.73
N ALA A 109 -9.34 -15.89 -2.75
CA ALA A 109 -8.53 -14.71 -2.47
C ALA A 109 -7.95 -14.72 -1.04
N ARG A 110 -8.76 -15.02 -0.02
CA ARG A 110 -8.30 -15.16 1.38
C ARG A 110 -7.26 -16.26 1.55
N SER A 111 -7.48 -17.43 0.94
CA SER A 111 -6.56 -18.56 1.00
C SER A 111 -5.24 -18.24 0.30
N ARG A 112 -5.28 -17.50 -0.82
CA ARG A 112 -4.07 -17.03 -1.52
C ARG A 112 -3.28 -16.03 -0.68
N VAL A 113 -3.94 -15.11 0.00
CA VAL A 113 -3.29 -14.22 0.98
C VAL A 113 -2.56 -15.03 2.05
N ALA A 114 -3.23 -16.04 2.62
CA ALA A 114 -2.62 -16.91 3.63
C ALA A 114 -1.40 -17.65 3.06
N HIS A 115 -1.52 -18.20 1.86
CA HIS A 115 -0.43 -18.87 1.17
C HIS A 115 0.78 -17.96 0.95
N LEU A 116 0.57 -16.71 0.52
CA LEU A 116 1.65 -15.74 0.33
C LEU A 116 2.40 -15.46 1.64
N LEU A 117 1.68 -15.23 2.74
CA LEU A 117 2.30 -14.98 4.04
C LEU A 117 2.98 -16.22 4.62
N VAL A 118 2.48 -17.43 4.37
CA VAL A 118 3.17 -18.66 4.78
C VAL A 118 4.46 -18.85 3.98
N ARG A 119 4.41 -18.59 2.68
CA ARG A 119 5.56 -18.75 1.77
C ARG A 119 6.66 -17.73 2.02
N HIS A 120 6.31 -16.52 2.43
CA HIS A 120 7.24 -15.42 2.64
C HIS A 120 7.19 -14.95 4.11
N PRO A 121 7.97 -15.58 5.00
CA PRO A 121 7.90 -15.33 6.44
C PRO A 121 8.34 -13.91 6.84
N GLY A 122 9.23 -13.29 6.04
CA GLY A 122 9.66 -11.90 6.23
C GLY A 122 8.57 -10.87 5.93
N CYS A 123 7.55 -11.23 5.14
CA CYS A 123 6.47 -10.31 4.80
C CYS A 123 5.47 -10.17 5.95
N LEU A 124 5.07 -8.92 6.19
CA LEU A 124 4.12 -8.53 7.24
C LEU A 124 2.70 -8.42 6.70
N THR A 125 2.54 -7.98 5.45
CA THR A 125 1.24 -7.75 4.81
C THR A 125 1.20 -8.38 3.42
N ALA A 126 0.05 -8.95 3.04
CA ALA A 126 -0.17 -9.43 1.68
C ALA A 126 -1.57 -9.05 1.19
N ALA A 127 -1.67 -8.63 -0.08
CA ALA A 127 -2.94 -8.29 -0.72
C ALA A 127 -3.17 -9.08 -2.01
N VAL A 128 -4.41 -9.52 -2.19
CA VAL A 128 -4.88 -10.22 -3.39
C VAL A 128 -6.18 -9.55 -3.88
N PRO A 129 -6.24 -9.09 -5.14
CA PRO A 129 -7.44 -8.54 -5.71
C PRO A 129 -8.54 -9.60 -5.80
N GLU A 130 -9.77 -9.21 -5.47
CA GLU A 130 -10.96 -10.03 -5.61
C GLU A 130 -11.92 -9.35 -6.60
N PRO A 131 -12.23 -9.98 -7.75
CA PRO A 131 -13.13 -9.44 -8.74
C PRO A 131 -14.48 -9.06 -8.12
N GLY A 132 -14.98 -7.86 -8.47
CA GLY A 132 -16.25 -7.37 -7.95
C GLY A 132 -16.27 -6.96 -6.47
N ARG A 133 -15.19 -7.15 -5.69
CA ARG A 133 -15.22 -6.95 -4.23
C ARG A 133 -13.98 -6.26 -3.62
N GLY A 134 -13.06 -5.77 -4.44
CA GLY A 134 -11.90 -5.02 -3.98
C GLY A 134 -10.66 -5.90 -3.82
N CYS A 135 -10.14 -5.99 -2.60
CA CYS A 135 -9.02 -6.89 -2.29
C CYS A 135 -9.15 -7.47 -0.88
N TRP A 136 -8.62 -8.68 -0.70
CA TRP A 136 -8.32 -9.20 0.62
C TRP A 136 -6.93 -8.76 1.02
N VAL A 137 -6.79 -8.31 2.27
CA VAL A 137 -5.50 -8.04 2.88
C VAL A 137 -5.32 -8.91 4.11
N GLY A 138 -4.20 -9.62 4.18
CA GLY A 138 -3.77 -10.35 5.36
C GLY A 138 -2.59 -9.67 5.99
N VAL A 139 -2.52 -9.74 7.31
CA VAL A 139 -1.47 -9.14 8.14
C VAL A 139 -1.00 -10.17 9.15
N ARG A 140 0.31 -10.34 9.26
CA ARG A 140 0.90 -11.23 10.27
C ARG A 140 0.63 -10.68 11.68
N GLY A 141 0.13 -11.56 12.55
CA GLY A 141 -0.06 -11.31 13.97
C GLY A 141 1.17 -11.70 14.78
N GLY A 142 1.30 -11.14 15.99
CA GLY A 142 2.44 -11.41 16.87
C GLY A 142 2.55 -12.88 17.32
N SER A 143 1.44 -13.63 17.37
CA SER A 143 1.42 -15.07 17.70
C SER A 143 1.53 -15.99 16.47
N GLY A 144 1.95 -15.47 15.31
CA GLY A 144 2.05 -16.23 14.07
C GLY A 144 0.72 -16.44 13.32
N GLY A 145 -0.41 -16.06 13.93
CA GLY A 145 -1.71 -16.04 13.25
C GLY A 145 -1.82 -14.95 12.18
N ILE A 146 -2.74 -15.11 11.22
CA ILE A 146 -3.01 -14.10 10.18
C ILE A 146 -4.31 -13.38 10.52
N ARG A 147 -4.23 -12.05 10.64
CA ARG A 147 -5.39 -11.16 10.78
C ARG A 147 -5.76 -10.65 9.39
N TYR A 148 -7.04 -10.43 9.14
CA TYR A 148 -7.51 -10.00 7.82
C TYR A 148 -8.18 -8.63 7.90
N ALA A 149 -7.99 -7.84 6.86
CA ALA A 149 -8.81 -6.68 6.53
C ALA A 149 -9.45 -6.92 5.16
N ARG A 150 -10.70 -6.50 5.03
CA ARG A 150 -11.42 -6.45 3.76
C ARG A 150 -12.12 -5.10 3.66
N PRO A 151 -11.37 -4.02 3.38
CA PRO A 151 -11.94 -2.69 3.27
C PRO A 151 -12.97 -2.67 2.14
N GLU A 152 -14.20 -2.33 2.48
CA GLU A 152 -15.32 -2.28 1.55
C GLU A 152 -15.22 -1.03 0.65
N THR A 153 -15.86 -1.09 -0.51
CA THR A 153 -16.00 0.03 -1.43
C THR A 153 -17.20 0.92 -1.11
N GLY A 154 -17.87 0.73 0.04
CA GLY A 154 -19.26 1.15 0.26
C GLY A 154 -19.64 2.60 -0.10
N GLU A 155 -18.68 3.55 -0.07
CA GLU A 155 -18.90 4.96 -0.43
C GLU A 155 -18.08 5.42 -1.66
N PHE A 156 -17.22 4.56 -2.21
CA PHE A 156 -16.36 4.89 -3.35
C PHE A 156 -16.86 4.17 -4.60
N THR A 157 -17.16 4.93 -5.64
CA THR A 157 -17.51 4.38 -6.96
C THR A 157 -16.32 3.65 -7.58
N ASP A 158 -15.10 4.13 -7.29
CA ASP A 158 -13.83 3.57 -7.76
C ASP A 158 -13.05 2.85 -6.67
N ARG A 159 -12.27 1.85 -7.09
CA ARG A 159 -11.42 1.06 -6.19
C ARG A 159 -10.03 1.65 -6.12
N ALA A 160 -9.54 1.84 -4.89
CA ALA A 160 -8.12 2.07 -4.69
C ALA A 160 -7.32 0.87 -5.23
N ALA A 161 -6.18 1.15 -5.85
CA ALA A 161 -5.31 0.10 -6.35
C ALA A 161 -4.89 -0.84 -5.18
N PRO A 162 -4.83 -2.17 -5.39
CA PRO A 162 -4.49 -3.13 -4.34
C PRO A 162 -3.20 -2.80 -3.58
N LEU A 163 -2.22 -2.22 -4.28
CA LEU A 163 -0.98 -1.73 -3.67
C LEU A 163 -1.23 -0.62 -2.64
N LEU A 164 -2.04 0.39 -2.97
CA LEU A 164 -2.35 1.48 -2.05
C LEU A 164 -3.12 0.97 -0.82
N VAL A 165 -4.03 0.02 -1.03
CA VAL A 165 -4.77 -0.63 0.05
C VAL A 165 -3.84 -1.43 0.96
N ALA A 166 -2.96 -2.25 0.39
CA ALA A 166 -1.99 -3.06 1.15
C ALA A 166 -1.04 -2.18 1.96
N SER A 167 -0.50 -1.14 1.33
CA SER A 167 0.37 -0.16 1.98
C SER A 167 -0.35 0.54 3.14
N LEU A 168 -1.64 0.89 2.98
CA LEU A 168 -2.39 1.58 4.03
C LEU A 168 -2.64 0.65 5.21
N VAL A 169 -3.02 -0.59 4.94
CA VAL A 169 -3.21 -1.59 5.99
C VAL A 169 -1.90 -1.86 6.73
N HIS A 170 -0.76 -1.95 6.02
CA HIS A 170 0.55 -2.11 6.64
C HIS A 170 0.84 -0.95 7.61
N ALA A 171 0.77 0.28 7.11
CA ALA A 171 1.08 1.48 7.89
C ALA A 171 0.09 1.67 9.08
N TRP A 172 -1.17 1.30 8.91
CA TRP A 172 -2.20 1.32 9.97
C TRP A 172 -1.83 0.36 11.11
N VAL A 173 -1.39 -0.85 10.78
CA VAL A 173 -0.99 -1.84 11.79
C VAL A 173 0.35 -1.50 12.42
N ALA A 174 1.30 -0.96 11.64
CA ALA A 174 2.56 -0.45 12.16
C ALA A 174 2.33 0.67 13.20
N ALA A 175 1.27 1.47 13.02
CA ALA A 175 0.80 2.45 14.01
C ALA A 175 0.05 1.82 15.21
N GLY A 176 0.09 0.50 15.39
CA GLY A 176 -0.51 -0.21 16.52
C GLY A 176 -2.03 -0.44 16.42
N ARG A 177 -2.63 -0.21 15.25
CA ARG A 177 -4.09 -0.27 15.08
C ARG A 177 -4.55 -1.63 14.55
N ALA A 178 -5.78 -2.00 14.90
CA ALA A 178 -6.36 -3.28 14.46
C ALA A 178 -6.74 -3.23 12.96
N PRO A 179 -6.37 -4.23 12.14
CA PRO A 179 -6.74 -4.27 10.72
C PRO A 179 -8.26 -4.21 10.49
N ALA A 180 -9.03 -4.89 11.36
CA ALA A 180 -10.48 -4.95 11.27
C ALA A 180 -11.20 -3.62 11.55
N ALA A 181 -10.49 -2.61 12.09
CA ALA A 181 -11.06 -1.28 12.31
C ALA A 181 -11.22 -0.51 10.99
N LEU A 182 -10.45 -0.84 9.94
CA LEU A 182 -10.60 -0.23 8.62
C LEU A 182 -11.86 -0.77 7.93
N ARG A 183 -12.81 0.12 7.70
CA ARG A 183 -14.10 -0.17 7.05
C ARG A 183 -14.05 0.01 5.56
N SER A 184 -13.47 1.10 5.08
CA SER A 184 -13.34 1.37 3.65
C SER A 184 -12.05 2.11 3.33
N ILE A 185 -11.53 1.87 2.12
CA ILE A 185 -10.41 2.59 1.53
C ILE A 185 -10.75 2.85 0.07
N GLY A 186 -10.62 4.10 -0.35
CA GLY A 186 -10.87 4.53 -1.71
C GLY A 186 -9.84 5.53 -2.20
N PRO A 187 -9.83 5.84 -3.51
CA PRO A 187 -9.10 6.99 -4.00
C PRO A 187 -9.59 8.25 -3.27
N ALA A 188 -8.67 9.16 -2.93
CA ALA A 188 -9.09 10.53 -2.68
C ALA A 188 -9.39 11.13 -4.06
N ASP A 189 -10.60 11.60 -4.29
CA ASP A 189 -10.96 12.29 -5.54
C ASP A 189 -9.88 13.35 -5.85
N ALA A 190 -9.46 13.41 -7.13
CA ALA A 190 -8.42 14.32 -7.62
C ALA A 190 -8.86 15.78 -7.57
#